data_AF-A0A662PLE9-F1
#
_entry.id   AF-A0A662PLE9-F1
#
_cell.length_a   1.000
_cell.length_b   1.000
_cell.length_c   1.000
_cell.angle_alpha   90.00
_cell.angle_beta   90.00
_cell.angle_gamma   90.00
#
_symmetry.space_group_name_H-M   'P 1'
#
loop_
_entity.id
_entity.type
_entity.pdbx_description
1 polymer ?
#
loop_
_entity_poly.entity_id
_entity_poly.type
_entity_poly.pdbx_seq_one_letter_code
_entity_poly.pdbx_strand_id
1 'polypeptide(L)'
;AAEFAERIIILKDGKKFADGPTKEILSNKRLLVDAGLSPLQVTLLAESMKSYGISENTVRTMEFVEEFLKILKRGHGSRDERT
;
A
#
# COMPACT_ATOMS: atom_id res chain seq x y z
N ALA A 1 12.46 -1.98 3.94
CA ALA A 1 12.69 -2.80 2.73
C ALA A 1 11.92 -2.25 1.52
N ALA A 2 10.59 -2.14 1.59
CA ALA A 2 9.74 -1.61 0.50
C ALA A 2 10.13 -0.21 -0.02
N GLU A 3 10.76 0.59 0.84
CA GLU A 3 11.16 1.96 0.56
C GLU A 3 12.37 2.06 -0.39
N PHE A 4 13.21 1.03 -0.43
CA PHE A 4 14.50 1.06 -1.14
C PHE A 4 14.70 -0.05 -2.17
N ALA A 5 13.94 -1.14 -2.10
CA ALA A 5 14.02 -2.21 -3.10
C ALA A 5 13.14 -1.91 -4.32
N GLU A 6 13.66 -2.11 -5.52
CA GLU A 6 12.90 -2.01 -6.78
C GLU A 6 12.27 -3.34 -7.20
N ARG A 7 12.91 -4.45 -6.82
CA ARG A 7 12.52 -5.83 -7.13
C ARG A 7 12.54 -6.67 -5.87
N ILE A 8 11.57 -7.56 -5.74
CA ILE A 8 11.46 -8.52 -4.64
C ILE A 8 11.43 -9.93 -5.21
N ILE A 9 12.19 -10.81 -4.58
CA ILE A 9 12.12 -12.25 -4.78
C ILE A 9 11.69 -12.87 -3.45
N ILE A 10 10.60 -13.63 -3.48
CA ILE A 10 10.10 -14.39 -2.34
C ILE A 10 10.58 -15.84 -2.50
N LEU A 11 11.20 -16.36 -1.45
CA LEU A 11 11.56 -17.77 -1.34
C LEU A 11 10.59 -18.47 -0.41
N LYS A 12 10.09 -19.62 -0.83
CA LYS A 12 9.27 -20.53 -0.02
C LYS A 12 9.75 -21.95 -0.25
N ASP A 13 9.94 -22.70 0.83
CA ASP A 13 10.37 -24.12 0.78
C ASP A 13 11.64 -24.34 -0.07
N GLY A 14 12.61 -23.42 0.04
CA GLY A 14 13.88 -23.47 -0.70
C GLY A 14 13.76 -23.17 -2.20
N LYS A 15 12.60 -22.72 -2.69
CA LYS A 15 12.34 -22.41 -4.11
C LYS A 15 11.88 -20.98 -4.28
N LYS A 16 12.07 -20.45 -5.50
CA LYS A 16 11.51 -19.16 -5.91
C LYS A 16 9.99 -19.27 -5.97
N PHE A 17 9.31 -18.58 -5.07
CA PHE A 17 7.85 -18.54 -4.98
C PHE A 17 7.28 -17.39 -5.82
N ALA A 18 7.87 -16.20 -5.72
CA ALA A 18 7.50 -15.03 -6.50
C ALA A 18 8.72 -14.16 -6.81
N ASP A 19 8.64 -13.39 -7.89
CA ASP A 19 9.73 -12.56 -8.38
C ASP A 19 9.15 -11.45 -9.25
N GLY A 20 9.29 -10.20 -8.84
CA GLY A 20 8.72 -9.07 -9.56
C GLY A 20 9.00 -7.71 -8.92
N PRO A 21 8.43 -6.64 -9.51
CA PRO A 21 8.54 -5.29 -8.98
C PRO A 21 7.99 -5.21 -7.55
N THR A 22 8.64 -4.39 -6.72
CA THR A 22 8.27 -4.21 -5.30
C THR A 22 6.80 -3.86 -5.10
N LYS A 23 6.27 -2.95 -5.93
CA LYS A 23 4.85 -2.52 -5.83
C LYS A 23 3.90 -3.68 -6.06
N GLU A 24 4.12 -4.47 -7.11
CA GLU A 24 3.26 -5.60 -7.47
C GLU A 24 3.29 -6.73 -6.44
N ILE A 25 4.48 -7.05 -5.91
CA ILE A 25 4.62 -8.10 -4.90
C ILE A 25 4.00 -7.69 -3.57
N LEU A 26 4.24 -6.44 -3.12
CA LEU A 26 3.80 -5.99 -1.79
C LEU A 26 2.34 -5.55 -1.73
N SER A 27 1.72 -5.15 -2.85
CA SER A 27 0.28 -4.87 -2.90
C SER A 27 -0.55 -6.15 -2.99
N ASN A 28 0.05 -7.26 -3.43
CA ASN A 28 -0.63 -8.55 -3.51
C ASN A 28 -0.65 -9.28 -2.16
N LYS A 29 -1.60 -8.89 -1.32
CA LYS A 29 -1.86 -9.49 0.00
C LYS A 29 -1.98 -11.01 -0.04
N ARG A 30 -2.72 -11.55 -1.02
CA ARG A 30 -2.93 -12.99 -1.15
C ARG A 30 -1.62 -13.72 -1.41
N LEU A 31 -0.79 -13.19 -2.32
CA LEU A 31 0.54 -13.73 -2.61
C LEU A 31 1.45 -13.72 -1.38
N LEU A 32 1.40 -12.66 -0.56
CA LEU A 32 2.17 -12.62 0.69
C LEU A 32 1.68 -13.66 1.70
N VAL A 33 0.36 -13.77 1.91
CA VAL A 33 -0.22 -14.76 2.84
C VAL A 33 0.06 -16.19 2.36
N ASP A 34 -0.10 -16.47 1.07
CA ASP A 34 0.20 -17.77 0.47
C ASP A 34 1.71 -18.09 0.57
N ALA A 35 2.58 -17.08 0.60
CA ALA A 35 4.01 -17.23 0.88
C ALA A 35 4.35 -17.45 2.36
N GLY A 36 3.39 -17.34 3.28
CA GLY A 36 3.62 -17.36 4.72
C GLY A 36 4.16 -16.05 5.29
N LEU A 37 4.01 -14.94 4.55
CA LEU A 37 4.43 -13.60 4.95
C LEU A 37 3.23 -12.77 5.40
N SER A 38 3.42 -11.96 6.43
CA SER A 38 2.41 -10.96 6.81
C SER A 38 2.44 -9.77 5.83
N PRO A 39 1.28 -9.30 5.34
CA PRO A 39 1.19 -8.04 4.62
C PRO A 39 1.71 -6.85 5.44
N LEU A 40 2.18 -5.80 4.75
CA LEU A 40 2.67 -4.59 5.41
C LEU A 40 1.50 -3.78 6.00
N GLN A 41 1.76 -3.11 7.12
CA GLN A 41 0.76 -2.28 7.82
C GLN A 41 0.21 -1.16 6.92
N VAL A 42 1.07 -0.48 6.17
CA VAL A 42 0.65 0.58 5.25
C VAL A 42 -0.24 0.05 4.12
N THR A 43 0.05 -1.14 3.58
CA THR A 43 -0.77 -1.78 2.55
C THR A 43 -2.17 -2.10 3.10
N LEU A 44 -2.24 -2.64 4.33
CA LEU A 44 -3.52 -2.93 4.97
C LEU A 44 -4.34 -1.66 5.24
N LEU A 45 -3.68 -0.59 5.68
CA LEU A 45 -4.31 0.70 5.89
C LEU A 45 -4.84 1.27 4.57
N ALA A 46 -4.02 1.28 3.51
CA ALA A 46 -4.40 1.73 2.19
C ALA A 46 -5.61 0.97 1.63
N GLU A 47 -5.61 -0.36 1.75
CA GLU A 47 -6.73 -1.23 1.38
C GLU A 47 -8.03 -0.82 2.11
N SER A 48 -7.95 -0.62 3.44
CA SER A 48 -9.12 -0.20 4.24
C SER A 48 -9.66 1.18 3.89
N MET A 49 -8.83 2.04 3.30
CA MET A 49 -9.15 3.43 2.95
C MET A 49 -9.44 3.62 1.46
N LYS A 50 -9.52 2.54 0.69
CA LYS A 50 -9.81 2.56 -0.75
C LYS A 50 -11.09 3.33 -1.09
N SER A 51 -12.14 3.17 -0.29
CA SER A 51 -13.42 3.88 -0.46
C SER A 51 -13.32 5.40 -0.30
N TYR A 52 -12.26 5.90 0.34
CA TYR A 52 -11.98 7.33 0.52
C TYR A 52 -11.08 7.91 -0.58
N GLY A 53 -10.67 7.09 -1.56
CA GLY A 53 -9.83 7.51 -2.68
C GLY A 53 -8.33 7.30 -2.50
N ILE A 54 -7.92 6.51 -1.48
CA ILE A 54 -6.54 6.01 -1.34
C ILE A 54 -6.31 4.84 -2.31
N SER A 55 -5.15 4.77 -2.94
CA SER A 55 -4.78 3.67 -3.83
C SER A 55 -4.46 2.39 -3.06
N GLU A 56 -4.99 1.25 -3.51
CA GLU A 56 -4.66 -0.06 -2.92
C GLU A 56 -3.22 -0.52 -3.19
N ASN A 57 -2.54 0.12 -4.15
CA ASN A 57 -1.14 -0.15 -4.48
C ASN A 57 -0.16 0.70 -3.66
N THR A 58 -0.66 1.46 -2.69
CA THR A 58 0.15 2.27 -1.80
C THR A 58 0.84 1.38 -0.77
N VAL A 59 2.08 1.04 -1.07
CA VAL A 59 2.94 0.15 -0.25
C VAL A 59 4.04 0.90 0.50
N ARG A 60 4.12 2.23 0.31
CA ARG A 60 5.08 3.12 0.96
C ARG A 60 4.38 4.11 1.87
N THR A 61 4.94 4.36 3.04
CA THR A 61 4.36 5.26 4.04
C THR A 61 4.22 6.69 3.53
N MET A 62 5.26 7.22 2.87
CA MET A 62 5.22 8.60 2.36
C MET A 62 4.18 8.79 1.25
N GLU A 63 4.04 7.81 0.35
CA GLU A 63 2.98 7.79 -0.68
C GLU A 63 1.59 7.83 -0.04
N PHE A 64 1.37 7.04 1.01
CA PHE A 64 0.12 7.06 1.77
C PHE A 64 -0.15 8.41 2.41
N VAL A 65 0.84 9.02 3.07
CA VAL A 65 0.69 10.33 3.70
C VAL A 65 0.31 11.40 2.68
N GLU A 66 0.93 11.40 1.50
CA GLU A 66 0.60 12.35 0.44
C GLU A 66 -0.85 12.19 -0.07
N GLU A 67 -1.28 10.95 -0.33
CA GLU A 67 -2.66 10.67 -0.74
C GLU A 67 -3.66 11.07 0.35
N PHE A 68 -3.36 10.74 1.60
CA PHE A 68 -4.20 11.06 2.75
C PHE A 68 -4.33 12.57 2.97
N LEU A 69 -3.23 13.33 2.87
CA LEU A 69 -3.27 14.78 2.98
C LEU A 69 -4.08 15.44 1.85
N LYS A 70 -4.06 14.89 0.63
CA LYS A 70 -4.90 15.37 -0.48
C LYS A 70 -6.38 15.22 -0.16
N ILE A 71 -6.78 14.11 0.47
CA ILE A 71 -8.17 13.89 0.91
C ILE A 71 -8.57 14.90 1.99
N LEU A 72 -7.71 15.11 3.01
CA LEU A 72 -8.01 16.06 4.08
C LEU A 72 -8.17 17.50 3.57
N LYS A 73 -7.31 17.94 2.63
CA LYS A 73 -7.42 19.27 2.02
C LYS A 73 -8.71 19.45 1.23
N ARG A 74 -9.19 18.41 0.54
CA ARG A 74 -10.50 18.41 -0.13
C ARG A 74 -11.67 18.52 0.86
N GLY A 75 -11.55 17.88 2.02
CA GLY A 75 -12.58 17.92 3.07
C GLY A 75 -12.67 19.26 3.81
N HIS A 76 -11.57 19.99 3.94
CA HIS A 76 -11.55 21.31 4.62
C HIS A 76 -12.15 22.45 3.78
N GLY A 77 -12.04 22.38 2.44
CA GLY A 77 -12.62 23.41 1.56
C GLY A 77 -14.15 23.44 1.50
N SER A 78 -14.84 22.37 1.90
CA SER A 78 -16.31 22.28 1.81
C SER A 78 -17.06 22.72 3.08
N ARG A 79 -16.36 23.04 4.17
CA ARG A 79 -16.98 23.47 5.45
C ARG A 79 -16.95 24.98 5.70
N ASP A 80 -16.12 25.74 4.97
CA ASP A 80 -15.91 27.17 5.23
C ASP A 80 -16.87 28.10 4.44
N GLU A 81 -17.59 27.59 3.43
CA GLU A 81 -18.53 28.38 2.59
C GLU A 81 -20.01 28.34 3.06
N ARG A 82 -20.28 27.88 4.29
CA ARG A 82 -21.65 27.78 4.85
C ARG A 82 -21.90 28.60 6.12
N THR A 83 -21.09 29.63 6.37
CA THR A 83 -21.30 30.59 7.47
C THR A 83 -21.33 31.99 6.91
#